data_AF-A0A5N5EDT3-F1
#
_entry.id   AF-A0A5N5EDT3-F1
#
_cell.length_a   1.000
_cell.length_b   1.000
_cell.length_c   1.000
_cell.angle_alpha   90.00
_cell.angle_beta   90.00
_cell.angle_gamma   90.00
#
_symmetry.space_group_name_H-M   'P 1'
#
loop_
_entity.id
_entity.type
_entity.pdbx_description
1 polymer ?
#
loop_
_entity_poly.entity_id
_entity_poly.type
_entity_poly.pdbx_seq_one_letter_code
_entity_poly.pdbx_strand_id
1 'polypeptide(L)'
;MNELPIVVTCTDRKTSPPTPALQARTLPAGDLLQRAAEWARRLQGADNRPTALQDLYQGDQWRRALALTDAATRAGFAPRLYAASAGLGLRPVSSLAPSYAATFLPRHADSVTSSSHEASLWWECLQQLDGAHDLSQVATVAGRVLVVVSGTYAHAMQHDLRRLAATGAETVLIGGACEVEGILRVPANADLRQALGGTLTSLNTRTAASWLEHCTPGRLISPQAQASWGAWAAQAARPESYARTPVPDGTVIAFIKEMKSIYPDSSRTRLLRLFRDKGMACEQKRFADLYTSTIGR
;
A
#
# COMPACT_ATOMS: atom_id res chain seq x y z
N MET A 1 7.95 -15.28 23.60
CA MET A 1 8.41 -13.99 23.02
C MET A 1 7.18 -13.24 22.53
N ASN A 2 7.12 -11.92 22.69
CA ASN A 2 5.95 -11.12 22.33
C ASN A 2 6.01 -10.65 20.87
N GLU A 3 6.31 -11.57 19.95
CA GLU A 3 6.50 -11.25 18.52
C GLU A 3 5.20 -10.72 17.90
N LEU A 4 5.31 -9.71 17.05
CA LEU A 4 4.21 -9.22 16.23
C LEU A 4 4.64 -9.17 14.75
N PRO A 5 4.24 -10.16 13.95
CA PRO A 5 4.29 -10.04 12.51
C PRO A 5 3.39 -8.91 12.04
N ILE A 6 3.92 -8.01 11.22
CA ILE A 6 3.20 -6.90 10.61
C ILE A 6 3.30 -7.07 9.10
N VAL A 7 2.17 -7.20 8.41
CA VAL A 7 2.12 -7.34 6.95
C VAL A 7 1.64 -6.04 6.35
N VAL A 8 2.39 -5.47 5.41
CA VAL A 8 2.05 -4.21 4.74
C VAL A 8 2.01 -4.37 3.23
N THR A 9 1.10 -3.66 2.56
CA THR A 9 1.15 -3.52 1.09
C THR A 9 2.47 -2.86 0.66
N CYS A 10 3.16 -3.45 -0.33
CA CYS A 10 4.34 -2.85 -0.93
C CYS A 10 3.99 -1.57 -1.72
N THR A 11 5.02 -0.89 -2.23
CA THR A 11 4.88 0.34 -3.01
C THR A 11 5.42 0.13 -4.43
N ASP A 12 4.82 0.82 -5.39
CA ASP A 12 5.28 0.80 -6.78
C ASP A 12 6.63 1.51 -6.92
N ARG A 13 6.83 2.61 -6.17
CA ARG A 13 8.04 3.42 -6.23
C ARG A 13 9.23 2.69 -5.59
N LYS A 14 10.32 2.56 -6.35
CA LYS A 14 11.58 1.91 -5.93
C LYS A 14 12.78 2.83 -6.13
N THR A 15 13.90 2.56 -5.45
CA THR A 15 15.17 3.31 -5.53
C THR A 15 15.80 3.30 -6.92
N SER A 16 15.63 2.21 -7.66
CA SER A 16 16.19 2.02 -8.99
C SER A 16 15.10 1.59 -9.98
N PRO A 17 15.20 1.96 -11.26
CA PRO A 17 14.26 1.49 -12.28
C PRO A 17 14.43 -0.01 -12.53
N PRO A 18 13.35 -0.76 -12.78
CA PRO A 18 13.44 -2.16 -13.17
C PRO A 18 13.96 -2.31 -14.60
N THR A 19 14.70 -3.39 -14.85
CA THR A 19 15.06 -3.78 -16.23
C THR A 19 13.79 -4.15 -17.02
N PRO A 20 13.79 -4.05 -18.36
CA PRO A 20 12.62 -4.40 -19.16
C PRO A 20 12.08 -5.81 -18.86
N ALA A 21 12.97 -6.80 -18.65
CA ALA A 21 12.57 -8.15 -18.29
C ALA A 21 11.77 -8.22 -16.97
N LEU A 22 12.06 -7.35 -16.00
CA LEU A 22 11.39 -7.28 -14.70
C LEU A 22 10.25 -6.26 -14.67
N GLN A 23 9.64 -5.99 -15.81
CA GLN A 23 8.40 -5.20 -15.91
C GLN A 23 7.26 -6.11 -16.38
N ALA A 24 6.20 -6.21 -15.58
CA ALA A 24 5.05 -7.07 -15.87
C ALA A 24 4.38 -6.74 -17.23
N ARG A 25 4.46 -5.48 -17.68
CA ARG A 25 3.98 -5.06 -19.00
C ARG A 25 4.64 -5.78 -20.19
N THR A 26 5.81 -6.38 -19.98
CA THR A 26 6.60 -7.08 -21.01
C THR A 26 6.43 -8.61 -20.95
N LEU A 27 5.55 -9.10 -20.08
CA LEU A 27 5.19 -10.51 -20.08
C LEU A 27 4.51 -10.86 -21.40
N PRO A 28 4.78 -12.05 -21.97
CA PRO A 28 4.12 -12.49 -23.18
C PRO A 28 2.60 -12.57 -22.96
N ALA A 29 1.85 -12.37 -24.03
CA ALA A 29 0.43 -12.73 -24.04
C ALA A 29 0.32 -14.25 -23.83
N GLY A 30 -0.63 -14.68 -23.00
CA GLY A 30 -0.80 -16.08 -22.63
C GLY A 30 -1.73 -16.21 -21.43
N ASP A 31 -1.97 -17.44 -21.01
CA ASP A 31 -2.75 -17.68 -19.79
C ASP A 31 -2.01 -17.19 -18.54
N LEU A 32 -2.77 -17.01 -17.46
CA LEU A 32 -2.25 -16.44 -16.22
C LEU A 32 -1.14 -17.28 -15.60
N LEU A 33 -1.23 -18.62 -15.65
CA LEU A 33 -0.27 -19.53 -15.04
C LEU A 33 1.05 -19.50 -15.81
N GLN A 34 1.00 -19.51 -17.14
CA GLN A 34 2.17 -19.32 -18.00
C GLN A 34 2.86 -17.97 -17.72
N ARG A 35 2.07 -16.90 -17.61
CA ARG A 35 2.61 -15.56 -17.29
C ARG A 35 3.26 -15.52 -15.90
N ALA A 36 2.67 -16.16 -14.91
CA ALA A 36 3.22 -16.23 -13.56
C ALA A 36 4.50 -17.08 -13.51
N ALA A 37 4.55 -18.21 -14.23
CA ALA A 37 5.75 -19.05 -14.35
C ALA A 37 6.88 -18.31 -15.07
N GLU A 38 6.58 -17.58 -16.15
CA GLU A 38 7.56 -16.74 -16.84
C GLU A 38 8.06 -15.61 -15.93
N TRP A 39 7.18 -14.98 -15.16
CA TRP A 39 7.57 -13.98 -14.18
C TRP A 39 8.52 -14.54 -13.11
N ALA A 40 8.21 -15.72 -12.57
CA ALA A 40 9.07 -16.44 -11.63
C ALA A 40 10.46 -16.70 -12.22
N ARG A 41 10.53 -17.23 -13.45
CA ARG A 41 11.78 -17.49 -14.17
C ARG A 41 12.61 -16.23 -14.36
N ARG A 42 11.98 -15.10 -14.74
CA ARG A 42 12.67 -13.81 -14.92
C ARG A 42 13.22 -13.25 -13.61
N LEU A 43 12.50 -13.44 -12.50
CA LEU A 43 12.99 -13.04 -11.18
C LEU A 43 14.21 -13.86 -10.75
N GLN A 44 14.20 -15.18 -10.98
CA GLN A 44 15.32 -16.06 -10.65
C GLN A 44 16.57 -15.78 -11.49
N GLY A 45 16.39 -15.46 -12.78
CA GLY A 45 17.48 -15.14 -13.71
C GLY A 45 17.92 -13.66 -13.72
N ALA A 46 17.57 -12.87 -12.71
CA ALA A 46 17.88 -11.45 -12.69
C ALA A 46 19.34 -11.19 -12.28
N ASP A 47 20.16 -10.68 -13.20
CA ASP A 47 21.58 -10.35 -12.97
C ASP A 47 21.82 -9.06 -12.15
N ASN A 48 20.75 -8.37 -11.73
CA ASN A 48 20.87 -7.11 -11.00
C ASN A 48 21.27 -7.32 -9.55
N ARG A 49 22.10 -6.40 -9.00
CA ARG A 49 22.44 -6.38 -7.57
C ARG A 49 21.17 -6.27 -6.72
N PRO A 50 20.81 -7.31 -5.96
CA PRO A 50 19.57 -7.29 -5.20
C PRO A 50 19.73 -6.38 -3.98
N THR A 51 18.66 -5.68 -3.61
CA THR A 51 18.61 -4.76 -2.47
C THR A 51 17.57 -5.25 -1.48
N ALA A 52 17.78 -5.04 -0.18
CA ALA A 52 16.78 -5.38 0.82
C ALA A 52 15.47 -4.61 0.55
N LEU A 53 14.31 -5.24 0.72
CA LEU A 53 13.02 -4.61 0.40
C LEU A 53 12.79 -3.31 1.18
N GLN A 54 13.26 -3.23 2.43
CA GLN A 54 13.23 -2.02 3.26
C GLN A 54 13.91 -0.81 2.60
N ASP A 55 14.99 -1.06 1.85
CA ASP A 55 15.80 -0.03 1.18
C ASP A 55 15.39 0.13 -0.29
N LEU A 56 14.85 -0.92 -0.92
CA LEU A 56 14.39 -0.89 -2.31
C LEU A 56 13.13 -0.02 -2.45
N TYR A 57 12.13 -0.24 -1.61
CA TYR A 57 10.85 0.43 -1.68
C TYR A 57 10.92 1.88 -1.18
N GLN A 58 10.12 2.76 -1.78
CA GLN A 58 10.12 4.19 -1.46
C GLN A 58 8.73 4.83 -1.39
N GLY A 59 8.69 6.02 -0.79
CA GLY A 59 7.51 6.86 -0.71
C GLY A 59 7.03 7.06 0.72
N ASP A 60 6.07 7.96 0.90
CA ASP A 60 5.52 8.28 2.22
C ASP A 60 4.87 7.06 2.89
N GLN A 61 4.06 6.29 2.14
CA GLN A 61 3.43 5.07 2.63
C GLN A 61 4.48 4.05 3.12
N TRP A 62 5.56 3.83 2.37
CA TRP A 62 6.60 2.87 2.76
C TRP A 62 7.38 3.31 3.99
N ARG A 63 7.77 4.59 4.07
CA ARG A 63 8.43 5.13 5.28
C ARG A 63 7.57 4.96 6.53
N ARG A 64 6.24 5.12 6.41
CA ARG A 64 5.30 4.87 7.51
C ARG A 64 5.18 3.39 7.84
N ALA A 65 5.24 2.52 6.84
CA ALA A 65 5.20 1.09 7.05
C ALA A 65 6.42 0.63 7.85
N LEU A 66 7.61 1.17 7.56
CA LEU A 66 8.81 0.95 8.38
C LEU A 66 8.62 1.47 9.81
N ALA A 67 8.06 2.67 9.98
CA ALA A 67 7.80 3.27 11.30
C ALA A 67 6.75 2.51 12.15
N LEU A 68 6.00 1.57 11.58
CA LEU A 68 5.13 0.68 12.36
C LEU A 68 5.92 -0.23 13.30
N THR A 69 7.19 -0.53 12.98
CA THR A 69 8.06 -1.30 13.87
C THR A 69 8.30 -0.55 15.18
N ASP A 70 8.62 0.75 15.11
CA ASP A 70 8.78 1.59 16.30
C ASP A 70 7.46 1.71 17.09
N ALA A 71 6.33 1.86 16.39
CA ALA A 71 5.00 1.93 17.03
C ALA A 71 4.65 0.63 17.76
N ALA A 72 4.90 -0.52 17.14
CA ALA A 72 4.67 -1.83 17.74
C ALA A 72 5.61 -2.07 18.93
N THR A 73 6.86 -1.61 18.84
CA THR A 73 7.81 -1.69 19.95
C THR A 73 7.33 -0.88 21.15
N ARG A 74 6.86 0.36 20.93
CA ARG A 74 6.25 1.18 21.99
C ARG A 74 4.99 0.54 22.58
N ALA A 75 4.22 -0.17 21.75
CA ALA A 75 3.08 -0.96 22.19
C ALA A 75 3.46 -2.29 22.87
N GLY A 76 4.74 -2.54 23.14
CA GLY A 76 5.22 -3.69 23.90
C GLY A 76 5.48 -4.97 23.10
N PHE A 77 5.49 -4.91 21.76
CA PHE A 77 5.75 -6.07 20.89
C PHE A 77 7.20 -6.11 20.38
N ALA A 78 7.64 -7.28 19.94
CA ALA A 78 8.84 -7.45 19.11
C ALA A 78 8.41 -7.53 17.63
N PRO A 79 8.46 -6.45 16.85
CA PRO A 79 7.89 -6.43 15.52
C PRO A 79 8.74 -7.19 14.49
N ARG A 80 8.06 -7.85 13.54
CA ARG A 80 8.68 -8.39 12.33
C ARG A 80 7.87 -7.95 11.12
N LEU A 81 8.47 -7.12 10.27
CA LEU A 81 7.77 -6.52 9.14
C LEU A 81 7.90 -7.37 7.86
N TYR A 82 6.77 -7.56 7.18
CA TYR A 82 6.64 -8.25 5.91
C TYR A 82 5.97 -7.35 4.87
N ALA A 83 6.45 -7.39 3.64
CA ALA A 83 5.81 -6.78 2.49
C ALA A 83 4.98 -7.81 1.73
N ALA A 84 3.69 -7.51 1.53
CA ALA A 84 2.86 -8.16 0.54
C ALA A 84 3.09 -7.49 -0.83
N SER A 85 3.55 -8.27 -1.81
CA SER A 85 4.00 -7.78 -3.10
C SER A 85 3.35 -8.50 -4.27
N ALA A 86 2.82 -7.73 -5.23
CA ALA A 86 2.31 -8.25 -6.50
C ALA A 86 3.40 -8.87 -7.40
N GLY A 87 4.68 -8.70 -7.07
CA GLY A 87 5.79 -9.32 -7.80
C GLY A 87 6.50 -10.44 -7.04
N LEU A 88 6.46 -10.45 -5.70
CA LEU A 88 7.32 -11.33 -4.89
C LEU A 88 6.55 -12.21 -3.88
N GLY A 89 5.23 -12.06 -3.81
CA GLY A 89 4.40 -12.69 -2.77
C GLY A 89 4.60 -12.01 -1.42
N LEU A 90 4.49 -12.77 -0.33
CA LEU A 90 4.76 -12.29 1.02
C LEU A 90 6.24 -12.49 1.39
N ARG A 91 6.95 -11.41 1.76
CA ARG A 91 8.38 -11.43 2.08
C ARG A 91 8.73 -10.59 3.32
N PRO A 92 9.65 -11.04 4.19
CA PRO A 92 10.28 -10.16 5.17
C PRO A 92 10.90 -8.95 4.48
N VAL A 93 10.85 -7.77 5.12
CA VAL A 93 11.44 -6.57 4.50
C VAL A 93 12.97 -6.60 4.41
N SER A 94 13.61 -7.52 5.15
CA SER A 94 15.04 -7.81 5.05
C SER A 94 15.41 -8.69 3.84
N SER A 95 14.43 -9.30 3.16
CA SER A 95 14.70 -10.11 1.97
C SER A 95 15.30 -9.27 0.85
N LEU A 96 16.26 -9.84 0.13
CA LEU A 96 16.89 -9.23 -1.03
C LEU A 96 16.04 -9.47 -2.28
N ALA A 97 15.85 -8.44 -3.09
CA ALA A 97 15.18 -8.56 -4.39
C ALA A 97 15.76 -7.57 -5.41
N PRO A 98 15.70 -7.88 -6.72
CA PRO A 98 15.98 -6.89 -7.76
C PRO A 98 14.86 -5.85 -7.81
N SER A 99 15.12 -4.70 -8.45
CA SER A 99 14.03 -3.79 -8.80
C SER A 99 13.14 -4.39 -9.88
N TYR A 100 11.83 -4.31 -9.69
CA TYR A 100 10.80 -4.89 -10.56
C TYR A 100 9.57 -3.96 -10.65
N ALA A 101 8.73 -4.11 -11.66
CA ALA A 101 7.42 -3.45 -11.75
C ALA A 101 6.32 -4.50 -11.94
N ALA A 102 5.44 -4.61 -10.94
CA ALA A 102 4.27 -5.47 -10.94
C ALA A 102 3.26 -4.88 -9.95
N THR A 103 1.99 -4.80 -10.33
CA THR A 103 0.93 -4.23 -9.49
C THR A 103 -0.43 -4.89 -9.72
N PHE A 104 -1.28 -4.87 -8.70
CA PHE A 104 -2.70 -5.23 -8.81
C PHE A 104 -3.59 -4.03 -9.17
N LEU A 105 -3.00 -2.86 -9.45
CA LEU A 105 -3.77 -1.68 -9.84
C LEU A 105 -4.32 -1.85 -11.26
N PRO A 106 -5.66 -1.81 -11.44
CA PRO A 106 -6.25 -1.98 -12.76
C PRO A 106 -5.85 -0.84 -13.69
N ARG A 107 -5.70 -1.14 -14.98
CA ARG A 107 -5.30 -0.19 -16.04
C ARG A 107 -3.91 0.41 -15.87
N HIS A 108 -3.10 -0.08 -14.92
CA HIS A 108 -1.67 0.20 -14.89
C HIS A 108 -0.96 -0.62 -15.96
N ALA A 109 0.07 -0.06 -16.61
CA ALA A 109 0.82 -0.78 -17.63
C ALA A 109 1.47 -2.07 -17.08
N ASP A 110 1.97 -2.01 -15.84
CA ASP A 110 2.51 -3.18 -15.13
C ASP A 110 1.45 -3.94 -14.29
N SER A 111 0.17 -3.84 -14.66
CA SER A 111 -0.87 -4.65 -14.02
C SER A 111 -0.62 -6.13 -14.33
N VAL A 112 -0.51 -6.95 -13.29
CA VAL A 112 -0.29 -8.40 -13.48
C VAL A 112 -1.57 -9.13 -13.87
N THR A 113 -2.73 -8.55 -13.55
CA THR A 113 -4.04 -9.15 -13.77
C THR A 113 -5.06 -8.15 -14.32
N SER A 114 -6.15 -8.69 -14.87
CA SER A 114 -7.28 -7.92 -15.42
C SER A 114 -8.52 -7.97 -14.53
N SER A 115 -8.60 -8.98 -13.66
CA SER A 115 -9.71 -9.17 -12.73
C SER A 115 -9.23 -9.50 -11.32
N SER A 116 -10.16 -9.41 -10.37
CA SER A 116 -9.91 -9.72 -8.97
C SER A 116 -9.72 -11.23 -8.74
N HIS A 117 -10.45 -12.08 -9.49
CA HIS A 117 -10.23 -13.55 -9.46
C HIS A 117 -8.83 -13.94 -9.93
N GLU A 118 -8.39 -13.34 -11.04
CA GLU A 118 -7.02 -13.51 -11.52
C GLU A 118 -5.98 -13.03 -10.49
N ALA A 119 -6.26 -11.95 -9.74
CA ALA A 119 -5.35 -11.45 -8.71
C ALA A 119 -5.08 -12.50 -7.62
N SER A 120 -6.10 -13.27 -7.22
CA SER A 120 -5.95 -14.37 -6.26
C SER A 120 -5.12 -15.52 -6.82
N LEU A 121 -5.37 -15.94 -8.06
CA LEU A 121 -4.59 -16.99 -8.71
C LEU A 121 -3.13 -16.58 -8.92
N TRP A 122 -2.88 -15.33 -9.30
CA TRP A 122 -1.54 -14.78 -9.43
C TRP A 122 -0.83 -14.80 -8.08
N TRP A 123 -1.49 -14.35 -7.01
CA TRP A 123 -0.94 -14.39 -5.66
C TRP A 123 -0.55 -15.81 -5.24
N GLU A 124 -1.42 -16.80 -5.46
CA GLU A 124 -1.12 -18.22 -5.18
C GLU A 124 0.13 -18.72 -5.90
N CYS A 125 0.31 -18.33 -7.16
CA CYS A 125 1.52 -18.67 -7.91
C CYS A 125 2.77 -18.02 -7.28
N LEU A 126 2.69 -16.77 -6.83
CA LEU A 126 3.81 -16.10 -6.16
C LEU A 126 4.21 -16.77 -4.85
N GLN A 127 3.28 -17.44 -4.16
CA GLN A 127 3.56 -18.16 -2.92
C GLN A 127 4.39 -19.43 -3.16
N GLN A 128 4.56 -19.87 -4.41
CA GLN A 128 5.48 -20.95 -4.80
C GLN A 128 6.91 -20.45 -5.08
N LEU A 129 7.16 -19.14 -5.05
CA LEU A 129 8.51 -18.59 -5.27
C LEU A 129 9.43 -18.88 -4.08
N ASP A 130 10.70 -19.14 -4.37
CA ASP A 130 11.72 -19.39 -3.36
C ASP A 130 11.82 -18.24 -2.35
N GLY A 131 11.52 -18.53 -1.08
CA GLY A 131 11.54 -17.60 0.04
C GLY A 131 10.26 -16.78 0.23
N ALA A 132 9.18 -17.09 -0.49
CA ALA A 132 7.86 -16.58 -0.15
C ALA A 132 7.43 -17.18 1.20
N HIS A 133 6.66 -16.43 1.97
CA HIS A 133 6.17 -16.87 3.28
C HIS A 133 4.67 -17.13 3.24
N ASP A 134 4.23 -18.18 3.94
CA ASP A 134 2.81 -18.40 4.19
C ASP A 134 2.33 -17.54 5.38
N LEU A 135 1.28 -16.76 5.14
CA LEU A 135 0.72 -15.84 6.13
C LEU A 135 0.17 -16.57 7.36
N SER A 136 -0.51 -17.70 7.15
CA SER A 136 -1.11 -18.50 8.22
C SER A 136 -0.04 -19.11 9.10
N GLN A 137 1.05 -19.61 8.52
CA GLN A 137 2.20 -20.11 9.27
C GLN A 137 2.87 -19.00 10.10
N VAL A 138 3.12 -17.84 9.50
CA VAL A 138 3.68 -16.67 10.20
C VAL A 138 2.82 -16.28 11.41
N ALA A 139 1.50 -16.22 11.24
CA ALA A 139 0.58 -15.89 12.32
C ALA A 139 0.50 -16.97 13.39
N THR A 140 0.50 -18.25 12.99
CA THR A 140 0.43 -19.39 13.92
C THR A 140 1.64 -19.43 14.86
N VAL A 141 2.84 -19.23 14.33
CA VAL A 141 4.08 -19.23 15.11
C VAL A 141 4.08 -18.10 16.16
N ALA A 142 3.59 -16.92 15.81
CA ALA A 142 3.53 -15.78 16.73
C ALA A 142 2.27 -15.77 17.62
N GLY A 143 1.26 -16.58 17.29
CA GLY A 143 -0.08 -16.55 17.89
C GLY A 143 -0.89 -15.28 17.55
N ARG A 144 -0.38 -14.40 16.68
CA ARG A 144 -0.99 -13.13 16.30
C ARG A 144 -0.41 -12.56 15.01
N VAL A 145 -1.12 -11.62 14.38
CA VAL A 145 -0.61 -10.85 13.24
C VAL A 145 -1.39 -9.55 13.05
N LEU A 146 -0.69 -8.48 12.68
CA LEU A 146 -1.28 -7.22 12.22
C LEU A 146 -1.15 -7.12 10.70
N VAL A 147 -2.29 -7.20 9.98
CA VAL A 147 -2.34 -7.13 8.52
C VAL A 147 -2.83 -5.74 8.09
N VAL A 148 -2.01 -4.99 7.36
CA VAL A 148 -2.26 -3.60 6.96
C VAL A 148 -2.18 -3.50 5.44
N VAL A 149 -3.29 -3.77 4.77
CA VAL A 149 -3.32 -3.92 3.31
C VAL A 149 -4.42 -3.07 2.67
N SER A 150 -4.20 -2.67 1.42
CA SER A 150 -5.24 -2.05 0.60
C SER A 150 -6.34 -3.06 0.24
N GLY A 151 -7.50 -2.58 -0.22
CA GLY A 151 -8.55 -3.46 -0.74
C GLY A 151 -8.09 -4.33 -1.92
N THR A 152 -7.23 -3.80 -2.80
CA THR A 152 -6.67 -4.56 -3.93
C THR A 152 -5.80 -5.72 -3.49
N TYR A 153 -4.93 -5.52 -2.49
CA TYR A 153 -4.10 -6.59 -1.94
C TYR A 153 -4.93 -7.57 -1.11
N ALA A 154 -5.92 -7.10 -0.34
CA ALA A 154 -6.80 -8.01 0.39
C ALA A 154 -7.62 -8.92 -0.53
N HIS A 155 -7.99 -8.45 -1.73
CA HIS A 155 -8.63 -9.31 -2.71
C HIS A 155 -7.66 -10.37 -3.25
N ALA A 156 -6.46 -9.97 -3.65
CA ALA A 156 -5.44 -10.92 -4.11
C ALA A 156 -5.09 -11.96 -3.01
N MET A 157 -5.10 -11.54 -1.75
CA MET A 157 -4.80 -12.38 -0.59
C MET A 157 -6.05 -13.07 -0.01
N GLN A 158 -7.20 -13.10 -0.70
CA GLN A 158 -8.47 -13.52 -0.10
C GLN A 158 -8.41 -14.96 0.47
N HIS A 159 -7.76 -15.87 -0.23
CA HIS A 159 -7.61 -17.25 0.23
C HIS A 159 -6.68 -17.34 1.45
N ASP A 160 -5.57 -16.58 1.46
CA ASP A 160 -4.66 -16.50 2.62
C ASP A 160 -5.35 -15.90 3.84
N LEU A 161 -6.20 -14.88 3.67
CA LEU A 161 -6.97 -14.29 4.78
C LEU A 161 -7.99 -15.27 5.35
N ARG A 162 -8.64 -16.10 4.52
CA ARG A 162 -9.54 -17.16 5.00
C ARG A 162 -8.76 -18.26 5.73
N ARG A 163 -7.61 -18.69 5.22
CA ARG A 163 -6.75 -19.66 5.91
C ARG A 163 -6.25 -19.10 7.24
N LEU A 164 -5.87 -17.82 7.26
CA LEU A 164 -5.45 -17.10 8.47
C LEU A 164 -6.57 -17.10 9.52
N ALA A 165 -7.80 -16.77 9.16
CA ALA A 165 -8.94 -16.81 10.08
C ALA A 165 -9.12 -18.20 10.73
N ALA A 166 -8.94 -19.28 9.96
CA ALA A 166 -9.06 -20.65 10.46
C ALA A 166 -7.95 -21.06 11.44
N THR A 167 -6.84 -20.31 11.54
CA THR A 167 -5.74 -20.62 12.50
C THR A 167 -6.10 -20.31 13.96
N GLY A 168 -7.08 -19.43 14.20
CA GLY A 168 -7.39 -18.91 15.53
C GLY A 168 -6.36 -17.93 16.11
N ALA A 169 -5.33 -17.53 15.34
CA ALA A 169 -4.38 -16.51 15.76
C ALA A 169 -5.05 -15.13 15.92
N GLU A 170 -4.64 -14.36 16.93
CA GLU A 170 -5.16 -12.99 17.12
C GLU A 170 -4.83 -12.12 15.91
N THR A 171 -5.84 -11.83 15.09
CA THR A 171 -5.63 -11.15 13.81
C THR A 171 -6.36 -9.83 13.77
N VAL A 172 -5.61 -8.75 13.52
CA VAL A 172 -6.17 -7.42 13.21
C VAL A 172 -5.91 -7.10 11.75
N LEU A 173 -6.97 -6.85 10.98
CA LEU A 173 -6.92 -6.43 9.59
C LEU A 173 -7.26 -4.94 9.48
N ILE A 174 -6.27 -4.10 9.22
CA ILE A 174 -6.45 -2.68 8.93
C ILE A 174 -6.64 -2.48 7.42
N GLY A 175 -7.75 -1.85 7.05
CA GLY A 175 -8.15 -1.68 5.65
C GLY A 175 -8.92 -2.88 5.13
N GLY A 176 -8.36 -3.60 4.16
CA GLY A 176 -9.01 -4.77 3.57
C GLY A 176 -10.22 -4.47 2.67
N ALA A 177 -10.67 -5.48 1.92
CA ALA A 177 -11.78 -5.37 0.97
C ALA A 177 -13.15 -5.60 1.63
N CYS A 178 -13.25 -6.59 2.51
CA CYS A 178 -14.49 -6.99 3.17
C CYS A 178 -14.20 -7.57 4.56
N GLU A 179 -15.25 -7.80 5.33
CA GLU A 179 -15.19 -8.59 6.56
C GLU A 179 -14.74 -10.03 6.26
N VAL A 180 -13.99 -10.61 7.19
CA VAL A 180 -13.58 -12.01 7.19
C VAL A 180 -13.90 -12.55 8.58
N GLU A 181 -14.79 -13.53 8.66
CA GLU A 181 -15.17 -14.16 9.92
C GLU A 181 -13.91 -14.68 10.65
N GLY A 182 -13.80 -14.44 11.95
CA GLY A 182 -12.62 -14.81 12.74
C GLY A 182 -11.48 -13.78 12.73
N ILE A 183 -11.58 -12.69 11.96
CA ILE A 183 -10.59 -11.61 11.94
C ILE A 183 -11.22 -10.30 12.44
N LEU A 184 -10.54 -9.60 13.35
CA LEU A 184 -10.95 -8.25 13.74
C LEU A 184 -10.55 -7.26 12.64
N ARG A 185 -11.52 -6.73 11.91
CA ARG A 185 -11.27 -5.72 10.88
C ARG A 185 -11.45 -4.30 11.43
N VAL A 186 -10.48 -3.44 11.13
CA VAL A 186 -10.61 -1.98 11.25
C VAL A 186 -10.64 -1.41 9.82
N PRO A 187 -11.82 -1.04 9.30
CA PRO A 187 -11.95 -0.59 7.93
C PRO A 187 -11.21 0.74 7.69
N ALA A 188 -10.81 0.98 6.44
CA ALA A 188 -10.28 2.27 6.05
C ALA A 188 -11.37 3.34 6.20
N ASN A 189 -11.12 4.39 6.98
CA ASN A 189 -12.06 5.48 7.21
C ASN A 189 -11.45 6.83 6.82
N ALA A 190 -11.87 7.37 5.68
CA ALA A 190 -11.38 8.64 5.16
C ALA A 190 -11.64 9.83 6.10
N ASP A 191 -12.66 9.75 6.93
CA ASP A 191 -13.03 10.81 7.88
C ASP A 191 -12.00 10.96 9.01
N LEU A 192 -11.16 9.93 9.23
CA LEU A 192 -10.05 10.01 10.18
C LEU A 192 -8.80 10.68 9.59
N ARG A 193 -8.79 11.04 8.29
CA ARG A 193 -7.59 11.59 7.62
C ARG A 193 -7.09 12.87 8.29
N GLN A 194 -7.97 13.73 8.79
CA GLN A 194 -7.55 14.97 9.47
C GLN A 194 -6.81 14.68 10.77
N ALA A 195 -7.37 13.80 11.61
CA ALA A 195 -6.78 13.44 12.89
C ALA A 195 -5.50 12.60 12.73
N LEU A 196 -5.49 11.65 11.80
CA LEU A 196 -4.33 10.81 11.50
C LEU A 196 -3.26 11.53 10.67
N GLY A 197 -3.64 12.63 10.01
CA GLY A 197 -2.83 13.39 9.07
C GLY A 197 -2.55 12.66 7.74
N GLY A 198 -1.90 13.37 6.82
CA GLY A 198 -1.39 12.79 5.57
C GLY A 198 -2.39 12.61 4.44
N THR A 199 -2.04 11.72 3.53
CA THR A 199 -2.83 11.38 2.34
C THR A 199 -3.64 10.11 2.57
N LEU A 200 -4.74 9.95 1.83
CA LEU A 200 -5.55 8.73 1.85
C LEU A 200 -4.75 7.47 1.51
N THR A 201 -3.70 7.58 0.68
CA THR A 201 -2.81 6.46 0.34
C THR A 201 -2.03 5.93 1.54
N SER A 202 -1.76 6.78 2.53
CA SER A 202 -1.06 6.39 3.77
C SER A 202 -2.01 6.05 4.93
N LEU A 203 -3.32 6.14 4.71
CA LEU A 203 -4.33 6.08 5.77
C LEU A 203 -4.27 4.77 6.54
N ASN A 204 -4.27 3.62 5.87
CA ASN A 204 -4.25 2.31 6.55
C ASN A 204 -3.03 2.16 7.46
N THR A 205 -1.86 2.60 7.02
CA THR A 205 -0.63 2.53 7.83
C THR A 205 -0.71 3.46 9.04
N ARG A 206 -1.35 4.62 8.91
CA ARG A 206 -1.56 5.54 10.04
C ARG A 206 -2.62 5.03 11.01
N THR A 207 -3.71 4.46 10.49
CA THR A 207 -4.72 3.74 11.26
C THR A 207 -4.08 2.62 12.06
N ALA A 208 -3.17 1.84 11.46
CA ALA A 208 -2.43 0.80 12.17
C ALA A 208 -1.53 1.34 13.28
N ALA A 209 -0.83 2.45 13.04
CA ALA A 209 0.00 3.09 14.06
C ALA A 209 -0.86 3.58 15.25
N SER A 210 -1.97 4.25 14.96
CA SER A 210 -2.90 4.72 15.98
C SER A 210 -3.60 3.56 16.70
N TRP A 211 -3.95 2.47 16.02
CA TRP A 211 -4.45 1.24 16.65
C TRP A 211 -3.45 0.70 17.70
N LEU A 212 -2.16 0.64 17.35
CA LEU A 212 -1.09 0.20 18.26
C LEU A 212 -0.96 1.13 19.48
N GLU A 213 -1.20 2.43 19.33
CA GLU A 213 -1.21 3.40 20.44
C GLU A 213 -2.38 3.17 21.42
N HIS A 214 -3.48 2.60 20.95
CA HIS A 214 -4.65 2.27 21.77
C HIS A 214 -4.61 0.84 22.36
N CYS A 215 -3.63 0.03 21.95
CA CYS A 215 -3.48 -1.32 22.48
C CYS A 215 -3.02 -1.31 23.95
N THR A 216 -3.51 -2.28 24.71
CA THR A 216 -2.86 -2.63 25.98
C THR A 216 -1.46 -3.16 25.66
N PRO A 217 -0.39 -2.77 26.37
CA PRO A 217 0.97 -3.21 26.07
C PRO A 217 1.07 -4.72 25.91
N GLY A 218 1.54 -5.14 24.74
CA GLY A 218 1.75 -6.53 24.35
C GLY A 218 0.49 -7.35 24.05
N ARG A 219 -0.69 -6.74 23.98
CA ARG A 219 -1.96 -7.39 23.63
C ARG A 219 -2.54 -6.72 22.39
N LEU A 220 -2.54 -7.43 21.27
CA LEU A 220 -2.97 -6.88 19.99
C LEU A 220 -4.49 -6.67 19.95
N ILE A 221 -5.23 -7.56 20.62
CA ILE A 221 -6.67 -7.51 20.74
C ILE A 221 -7.04 -7.56 22.23
N SER A 222 -7.79 -6.56 22.68
CA SER A 222 -8.46 -6.58 23.99
C SER A 222 -9.77 -5.79 23.90
N PRO A 223 -10.79 -6.10 24.74
CA PRO A 223 -12.00 -5.30 24.79
C PRO A 223 -11.72 -3.82 25.09
N GLN A 224 -10.71 -3.55 25.92
CA GLN A 224 -10.28 -2.20 26.24
C GLN A 224 -9.68 -1.47 25.02
N ALA A 225 -8.82 -2.14 24.25
CA ALA A 225 -8.22 -1.56 23.05
C ALA A 225 -9.28 -1.25 21.99
N GLN A 226 -10.23 -2.18 21.77
CA GLN A 226 -11.35 -1.97 20.85
C GLN A 226 -12.23 -0.80 21.27
N ALA A 227 -12.61 -0.73 22.55
CA ALA A 227 -13.42 0.36 23.08
C ALA A 227 -12.70 1.71 23.00
N SER A 228 -11.41 1.74 23.36
CA SER A 228 -10.57 2.94 23.33
C SER A 228 -10.41 3.48 21.91
N TRP A 229 -10.06 2.60 20.95
CA TRP A 229 -10.01 2.94 19.52
C TRP A 229 -11.36 3.43 19.01
N GLY A 230 -12.45 2.71 19.31
CA GLY A 230 -13.79 3.04 18.85
C GLY A 230 -14.25 4.42 19.34
N ALA A 231 -14.03 4.73 20.62
CA ALA A 231 -14.37 6.02 21.20
C ALA A 231 -13.56 7.16 20.56
N TRP A 232 -12.25 6.98 20.42
CA TRP A 232 -11.38 7.96 19.77
C TRP A 232 -11.77 8.18 18.30
N ALA A 233 -11.98 7.11 17.53
CA ALA A 233 -12.33 7.19 16.12
C ALA A 233 -13.67 7.91 15.90
N ALA A 234 -14.67 7.62 16.74
CA ALA A 234 -15.97 8.29 16.69
C ALA A 234 -15.86 9.80 16.97
N GLN A 235 -15.00 10.19 17.92
CA GLN A 235 -14.76 11.59 18.25
C GLN A 235 -13.95 12.32 17.17
N ALA A 236 -12.94 11.65 16.61
CA ALA A 236 -11.98 12.20 15.67
C ALA A 236 -12.49 12.28 14.22
N ALA A 237 -13.49 11.48 13.85
CA ALA A 237 -14.05 11.45 12.51
C ALA A 237 -14.59 12.84 12.09
N ARG A 238 -14.11 13.32 10.94
CA ARG A 238 -14.55 14.56 10.31
C ARG A 238 -14.75 14.29 8.82
N PRO A 239 -16.00 14.17 8.35
CA PRO A 239 -16.29 14.00 6.93
C PRO A 239 -15.70 15.14 6.11
N GLU A 240 -14.81 14.80 5.18
CA GLU A 240 -14.26 15.78 4.25
C GLU A 240 -15.15 15.88 3.01
N SER A 241 -16.07 16.85 3.01
CA SER A 241 -16.78 17.23 1.80
C SER A 241 -15.94 18.22 1.00
N TYR A 242 -15.41 17.77 -0.14
CA TYR A 242 -14.80 18.65 -1.12
C TYR A 242 -15.86 19.06 -2.15
N ALA A 243 -16.48 20.23 -1.95
CA ALA A 243 -17.25 20.88 -3.01
C ALA A 243 -16.28 21.39 -4.09
N ARG A 244 -15.86 20.51 -5.00
CA ARG A 244 -14.97 20.88 -6.10
C ARG A 244 -15.64 20.60 -7.43
N THR A 245 -15.74 21.64 -8.25
CA THR A 245 -16.18 21.51 -9.64
C THR A 245 -15.06 20.90 -10.47
N PRO A 246 -15.29 19.80 -11.21
CA PRO A 246 -14.32 19.29 -12.18
C PRO A 246 -14.02 20.36 -13.23
N VAL A 247 -12.75 20.68 -13.40
CA VAL A 247 -12.31 21.73 -14.33
C VAL A 247 -11.71 21.09 -15.59
N PRO A 248 -12.10 21.50 -16.82
CA PRO A 248 -11.52 21.01 -18.08
C PRO A 248 -10.02 21.29 -18.24
N ASP A 249 -9.31 20.49 -19.04
CA ASP A 249 -7.87 20.64 -19.28
C ASP A 249 -7.51 22.05 -19.78
N GLY A 250 -8.32 22.62 -20.68
CA GLY A 250 -8.09 23.96 -21.23
C GLY A 250 -8.03 25.05 -20.15
N THR A 251 -8.87 24.95 -19.13
CA THR A 251 -8.88 25.89 -18.00
C THR A 251 -7.66 25.68 -17.09
N VAL A 252 -7.23 24.43 -16.88
CA VAL A 252 -6.00 24.12 -16.12
C VAL A 252 -4.77 24.67 -16.86
N ILE A 253 -4.69 24.47 -18.18
CA ILE A 253 -3.61 24.99 -19.04
C ILE A 253 -3.59 26.53 -19.02
N ALA A 254 -4.75 27.17 -19.18
CA ALA A 254 -4.86 28.63 -19.14
C ALA A 254 -4.35 29.19 -17.81
N PHE A 255 -4.76 28.57 -16.69
CA PHE A 255 -4.27 28.93 -15.37
C PHE A 255 -2.75 28.76 -15.23
N ILE A 256 -2.19 27.64 -15.73
CA ILE A 256 -0.74 27.39 -15.68
C ILE A 256 0.01 28.49 -16.45
N LYS A 257 -0.45 28.85 -17.66
CA LYS A 257 0.15 29.93 -18.46
C LYS A 257 0.08 31.27 -17.74
N GLU A 258 -1.09 31.62 -17.22
CA GLU A 258 -1.32 32.87 -16.49
C GLU A 258 -0.41 32.96 -15.26
N MET A 259 -0.40 31.94 -14.40
CA MET A 259 0.40 31.97 -13.18
C MET A 259 1.90 31.91 -13.45
N LYS A 260 2.35 31.30 -14.56
CA LYS A 260 3.76 31.35 -14.97
C LYS A 260 4.18 32.68 -15.55
N SER A 261 3.28 33.40 -16.20
CA SER A 261 3.52 34.79 -16.60
C SER A 261 3.71 35.68 -15.37
N ILE A 262 2.88 35.49 -14.33
CA ILE A 262 2.93 36.31 -13.10
C ILE A 262 4.07 35.88 -12.17
N TYR A 263 4.32 34.58 -12.05
CA TYR A 263 5.33 33.99 -11.16
C TYR A 263 6.24 33.02 -11.93
N PRO A 264 7.25 33.53 -12.67
CA PRO A 264 8.11 32.72 -13.52
C PRO A 264 8.81 31.57 -12.77
N ASP A 265 9.21 31.79 -11.53
CA ASP A 265 9.95 30.81 -10.71
C ASP A 265 9.06 29.88 -9.88
N SER A 266 7.73 30.01 -9.95
CA SER A 266 6.84 29.17 -9.14
C SER A 266 6.94 27.71 -9.54
N SER A 267 7.17 26.83 -8.56
CA SER A 267 7.20 25.39 -8.78
C SER A 267 5.82 24.85 -9.17
N ARG A 268 5.80 23.74 -9.91
CA ARG A 268 4.57 23.01 -10.25
C ARG A 268 3.69 22.72 -9.03
N THR A 269 4.28 22.28 -7.92
CA THR A 269 3.56 21.98 -6.68
C THR A 269 2.97 23.23 -6.04
N ARG A 270 3.65 24.38 -6.13
CA ARG A 270 3.11 25.67 -5.69
C ARG A 270 1.92 26.10 -6.54
N LEU A 271 2.01 25.98 -7.87
CA LEU A 271 0.90 26.32 -8.77
C LEU A 271 -0.32 25.42 -8.57
N LEU A 272 -0.12 24.11 -8.38
CA LEU A 272 -1.21 23.19 -8.06
C LEU A 272 -1.89 23.53 -6.73
N ARG A 273 -1.12 23.99 -5.73
CA ARG A 273 -1.69 24.46 -4.45
C ARG A 273 -2.55 25.69 -4.67
N LEU A 274 -2.04 26.72 -5.37
CA LEU A 274 -2.79 27.92 -5.72
C LEU A 274 -4.06 27.62 -6.52
N PHE A 275 -3.99 26.65 -7.45
CA PHE A 275 -5.14 26.20 -8.23
C PHE A 275 -6.25 25.63 -7.32
N ARG A 276 -5.85 24.82 -6.33
CA ARG A 276 -6.78 24.22 -5.36
C ARG A 276 -7.29 25.22 -4.33
N ASP A 277 -6.48 26.18 -3.91
CA ASP A 277 -6.86 27.25 -2.99
C ASP A 277 -7.94 28.16 -3.59
N LYS A 278 -7.99 28.26 -4.93
CA LYS A 278 -9.08 28.91 -5.69
C LYS A 278 -10.35 28.04 -5.84
N GLY A 279 -10.44 26.90 -5.17
CA GLY A 279 -11.61 26.01 -5.20
C GLY A 279 -11.67 25.05 -6.40
N MET A 280 -10.67 25.06 -7.29
CA MET A 280 -10.67 24.23 -8.50
C MET A 280 -10.06 22.83 -8.25
N ALA A 281 -10.71 21.77 -8.75
CA ALA A 281 -10.17 20.41 -8.69
C ALA A 281 -9.25 20.08 -9.86
N CYS A 282 -8.02 19.66 -9.56
CA CYS A 282 -7.18 18.90 -10.48
C CYS A 282 -6.36 17.85 -9.73
N GLU A 283 -6.30 16.64 -10.27
CA GLU A 283 -5.44 15.56 -9.78
C GLU A 283 -3.98 15.97 -9.93
N GLN A 284 -3.12 15.59 -8.98
CA GLN A 284 -1.71 15.99 -9.01
C GLN A 284 -0.97 15.48 -10.24
N LYS A 285 -1.26 14.24 -10.68
CA LYS A 285 -0.66 13.67 -11.89
C LYS A 285 -1.14 14.41 -13.14
N ARG A 286 -2.46 14.55 -13.31
CA ARG A 286 -3.06 15.33 -14.41
C ARG A 286 -2.49 16.75 -14.49
N PHE A 287 -2.43 17.48 -13.37
CA PHE A 287 -1.84 18.82 -13.36
C PHE A 287 -0.35 18.79 -13.74
N ALA A 288 0.38 17.76 -13.33
CA ALA A 288 1.78 17.61 -13.67
C ALA A 288 2.01 17.34 -15.16
N ASP A 289 1.20 16.48 -15.76
CA ASP A 289 1.27 16.15 -17.17
C ASP A 289 0.94 17.40 -18.01
N LEU A 290 -0.12 18.14 -17.63
CA LEU A 290 -0.53 19.40 -18.27
C LEU A 290 0.50 20.52 -18.08
N TYR A 291 1.12 20.62 -16.91
CA TYR A 291 2.18 21.60 -16.66
C TYR A 291 3.38 21.34 -17.57
N THR A 292 3.79 20.07 -17.68
CA THR A 292 4.94 19.67 -18.50
C THR A 292 4.65 19.89 -19.99
N SER A 293 3.44 19.58 -20.46
CA SER A 293 3.04 19.82 -21.85
C SER A 293 2.91 21.32 -22.19
N THR A 294 2.61 22.16 -21.19
CA THR A 294 2.39 23.60 -21.39
C THR A 294 3.67 24.43 -21.33
N ILE A 295 4.56 24.13 -20.39
CA ILE A 295 5.74 24.97 -20.07
C ILE A 295 7.06 24.33 -20.56
N GLY A 296 7.06 23.04 -20.88
CA GLY A 296 8.30 22.27 -21.05
C GLY A 296 8.84 21.75 -19.71
N ARG A 297 9.95 21.00 -19.76
CA ARG A 297 10.61 20.48 -18.55
C ARG A 297 11.21 21.58 -17.70
#